data_AF-A0A6J4VN28-F1
#
_entry.id   AF-A0A6J4VN28-F1
#
_cell.length_a   1.000
_cell.length_b   1.000
_cell.length_c   1.000
_cell.angle_alpha   90.00
_cell.angle_beta   90.00
_cell.angle_gamma   90.00
#
_symmetry.space_group_name_H-M   'P 1'
#
loop_
_entity.id
_entity.type
_entity.pdbx_description
1 polymer ?
#
loop_
_entity_poly.entity_id
_entity_poly.type
_entity_poly.pdbx_seq_one_letter_code
_entity_poly.pdbx_strand_id
1 'polypeptide(L)' 'MLAGGREGANWVNNLRRNPAVTIRLGGAVWSATARIVAPGTPDDHLARELLCGKYQGWRAGQPLSEWGRTALPVAFAL' A
#
# COMPACT_ATOMS: atom_id res chain seq x y z
N MET A 1 0.52 -1.02 -2.05
CA MET A 1 0.07 0.39 -2.13
C MET A 1 0.06 1.01 -0.75
N LEU A 2 0.12 2.34 -0.65
CA LEU A 2 -0.01 3.11 0.60
C LEU A 2 -1.20 4.07 0.51
N ALA A 3 -2.10 4.01 1.49
CA ALA A 3 -3.27 4.89 1.58
C ALA A 3 -3.01 6.01 2.62
N GLY A 4 -2.71 7.22 2.15
CA GLY A 4 -2.50 8.37 3.04
C GLY A 4 -3.73 8.73 3.87
N GLY A 5 -4.92 8.63 3.27
CA GLY A 5 -6.21 8.81 3.98
C GLY A 5 -6.63 7.62 4.84
N ARG A 6 -5.85 6.54 4.87
CA ARG A 6 -6.10 5.33 5.66
C ARG A 6 -7.55 4.83 5.53
N GLU A 7 -8.27 4.65 6.65
CA GLU A 7 -9.67 4.26 6.72
C GLU A 7 -10.64 5.31 6.12
N GLY A 8 -10.22 6.57 5.98
CA GLY A 8 -11.00 7.61 5.31
C GLY A 8 -10.98 7.50 3.79
N ALA A 9 -10.10 6.66 3.21
CA ALA A 9 -10.07 6.46 1.77
C ALA A 9 -11.16 5.47 1.33
N ASN A 10 -12.13 5.92 0.54
CA ASN A 10 -13.26 5.09 0.08
C ASN A 10 -12.82 3.77 -0.57
N TRP A 11 -11.72 3.77 -1.33
CA TRP A 11 -11.21 2.54 -1.93
C TRP A 11 -10.77 1.52 -0.86
N VAL A 12 -10.18 1.95 0.27
CA VAL A 12 -9.84 1.06 1.40
C VAL A 12 -11.10 0.46 2.01
N ASN A 13 -12.15 1.26 2.18
CA ASN A 13 -13.44 0.77 2.71
C ASN A 13 -14.08 -0.25 1.77
N ASN A 14 -14.01 -0.03 0.45
CA ASN A 14 -14.45 -0.99 -0.54
C ASN A 14 -13.69 -2.32 -0.43
N LEU A 15 -12.35 -2.27 -0.27
CA LEU A 15 -11.53 -3.48 -0.10
C LEU A 15 -11.83 -4.26 1.19
N ARG A 16 -12.12 -3.55 2.29
CA ARG A 16 -12.54 -4.18 3.54
C ARG A 16 -13.87 -4.90 3.40
N ARG A 17 -14.77 -4.39 2.55
CA ARG A 17 -16.07 -5.02 2.27
C ARG A 17 -15.97 -6.16 1.26
N ASN A 18 -15.17 -5.98 0.21
CA ASN A 18 -14.92 -6.97 -0.83
C ASN A 18 -13.44 -6.91 -1.25
N PRO A 19 -12.62 -7.91 -0.90
CA PRO A 19 -11.20 -7.89 -1.22
C PRO A 19 -10.89 -8.25 -2.68
N ALA A 20 -11.87 -8.77 -3.44
CA ALA A 20 -11.67 -9.09 -4.86
C ALA A 20 -11.53 -7.80 -5.68
N VAL A 21 -10.41 -7.67 -6.40
CA VAL A 21 -10.09 -6.50 -7.20
C VAL A 21 -9.60 -6.88 -8.60
N THR A 22 -9.63 -5.89 -9.47
CA THR A 22 -8.95 -5.94 -10.76
C THR A 22 -7.87 -4.87 -10.78
N ILE A 23 -6.64 -5.27 -11.11
CA ILE A 23 -5.49 -4.38 -11.24
C ILE A 23 -5.21 -4.18 -12.73
N ARG A 24 -5.10 -2.92 -13.17
CA ARG A 24 -4.66 -2.58 -14.52
C ARG A 24 -3.36 -1.79 -14.45
N LEU A 25 -2.29 -2.32 -15.05
CA LEU A 25 -0.98 -1.66 -15.16
C LEU A 25 -0.52 -1.74 -16.61
N GLY A 26 -0.28 -0.58 -17.22
CA GLY A 26 -0.08 -0.50 -18.67
C GLY A 26 -1.30 -1.05 -19.41
N GLY A 27 -1.07 -1.97 -20.36
CA GLY A 27 -2.13 -2.65 -21.13
C GLY A 27 -2.63 -3.97 -20.53
N ALA A 28 -2.06 -4.43 -19.42
CA ALA A 28 -2.40 -5.73 -18.82
C ALA A 28 -3.36 -5.58 -17.63
N VAL A 29 -4.19 -6.60 -17.43
CA VAL A 29 -5.26 -6.66 -16.44
C VAL A 29 -5.14 -7.97 -15.67
N TRP A 30 -5.20 -7.89 -14.34
CA TRP A 30 -5.15 -9.05 -13.45
C TRP A 30 -6.29 -9.02 -12.44
N SER A 31 -6.83 -10.18 -12.11
CA SER A 31 -7.60 -10.37 -10.89
C SER A 31 -6.65 -10.48 -9.71
N ALA A 32 -7.03 -9.94 -8.56
CA ALA A 32 -6.26 -10.04 -7.34
C ALA A 32 -7.15 -10.04 -6.10
N THR A 33 -6.58 -10.49 -4.99
CA THR A 33 -7.18 -10.36 -3.65
C THR A 33 -6.38 -9.35 -2.85
N ALA A 34 -7.05 -8.31 -2.36
CA ALA A 34 -6.47 -7.29 -1.53
C ALA A 34 -6.47 -7.68 -0.04
N ARG A 35 -5.45 -7.23 0.70
CA ARG A 35 -5.45 -7.28 2.17
C ARG A 35 -4.80 -6.04 2.77
N ILE A 36 -5.31 -5.63 3.93
CA ILE A 36 -4.64 -4.64 4.76
C ILE A 36 -3.42 -5.31 5.39
N VAL A 37 -2.27 -4.64 5.32
CA VAL A 37 -1.03 -5.12 5.90
C VAL A 37 -0.97 -4.70 7.36
N ALA A 38 -0.63 -5.64 8.24
CA ALA A 38 -0.49 -5.35 9.66
C ALA A 38 0.79 -4.52 9.92
N PRO A 39 0.75 -3.52 10.82
CA PRO A 39 1.91 -2.69 11.15
C PRO A 39 3.10 -3.51 11.66
N GLY A 40 4.31 -3.11 11.27
CA GLY A 40 5.55 -3.77 11.73
C GLY A 40 5.82 -5.16 11.15
N THR A 41 4.99 -5.61 10.20
CA THR A 41 5.27 -6.85 9.46
C THR A 41 6.33 -6.60 8.38
N PRO A 42 7.03 -7.65 7.89
CA PRO A 42 7.96 -7.51 6.78
C PRO A 42 7.35 -6.82 5.54
N ASP A 43 6.08 -7.11 5.25
CA ASP A 43 5.33 -6.46 4.17
C ASP A 43 5.09 -4.96 4.39
N ASP A 44 4.88 -4.53 5.64
CA ASP A 44 4.72 -3.12 6.01
C ASP A 44 6.02 -2.37 5.77
N HIS A 45 7.14 -2.93 6.23
CA HIS A 45 8.47 -2.39 5.99
C HIS A 45 8.76 -2.31 4.49
N LEU A 46 8.61 -3.41 3.76
CA LEU A 46 8.85 -3.47 2.32
C LEU A 46 8.00 -2.46 1.54
N ALA A 47 6.71 -2.32 1.89
CA ALA A 47 5.83 -1.35 1.25
C ALA A 47 6.32 0.09 1.47
N ARG A 48 6.78 0.43 2.69
CA ARG A 48 7.30 1.77 2.99
C ARG A 48 8.61 2.04 2.26
N GLU A 49 9.54 1.10 2.27
CA GLU A 49 10.83 1.23 1.59
C GLU A 49 10.66 1.46 0.08
N LEU A 50 9.86 0.62 -0.58
CA LEU A 50 9.65 0.71 -2.04
C LEU A 50 8.91 1.99 -2.43
N LEU A 51 7.81 2.33 -1.73
CA LEU A 51 6.97 3.45 -2.13
C LEU A 51 7.59 4.80 -1.72
N CYS A 52 8.17 4.91 -0.53
CA CYS A 52 8.84 6.14 -0.11
C CYS A 52 10.14 6.34 -0.88
N GLY A 53 10.88 5.26 -1.18
CA GLY A 53 12.05 5.33 -2.05
C GLY A 53 11.71 5.85 -3.45
N LYS A 54 10.62 5.32 -4.04
CA LYS A 54 10.15 5.73 -5.37
C LYS A 54 9.60 7.16 -5.43
N TYR A 55 8.77 7.56 -4.47
CA TYR A 55 7.98 8.79 -4.56
C TYR A 55 8.49 9.95 -3.69
N GLN A 56 9.32 9.67 -2.69
CA GLN A 56 9.79 10.68 -1.72
C GLN A 56 11.31 10.76 -1.65
N GLY A 57 12.04 10.01 -2.48
CA GLY A 57 13.50 9.96 -2.47
C GLY A 57 14.10 9.37 -1.18
N TRP A 58 13.30 8.63 -0.41
CA TRP A 58 13.75 8.01 0.83
C TRP A 58 14.87 6.98 0.57
N ARG A 59 15.79 6.85 1.53
CA ARG A 59 16.90 5.89 1.49
C ARG A 59 17.03 5.20 2.85
N ALA A 60 17.55 3.98 2.86
CA ALA A 60 17.79 3.23 4.09
C ALA A 60 18.61 4.05 5.10
N GLY A 61 18.19 4.00 6.37
CA GLY A 61 18.77 4.79 7.45
C GLY A 61 18.22 6.21 7.60
N GLN A 62 17.43 6.72 6.65
CA GLN A 62 16.72 8.00 6.79
C GLN A 62 15.38 7.79 7.52
N PRO A 63 14.90 8.80 8.28
CA PRO A 63 13.55 8.76 8.81
C PRO A 63 12.53 8.79 7.68
N LEU A 64 11.43 8.05 7.85
CA LEU A 64 10.27 8.15 6.96
C LEU A 64 9.57 9.50 7.19
N SER A 65 9.02 10.07 6.11
CA SER A 65 8.12 11.22 6.20
C SER A 65 6.90 10.90 7.05
N GLU A 66 6.14 11.91 7.49
CA GLU A 66 4.89 11.67 8.22
C GLU A 66 3.95 10.73 7.46
N TRP A 67 3.71 11.03 6.18
CA TRP A 67 2.93 10.16 5.29
C TRP A 67 3.52 8.75 5.21
N GLY A 68 4.84 8.65 5.05
CA GLY A 68 5.55 7.38 4.99
C GLY A 68 5.45 6.56 6.26
N ARG A 69 5.18 7.17 7.42
CA ARG A 69 4.93 6.48 8.71
C ARG A 69 3.45 6.15 8.93
N THR A 70 2.54 7.02 8.51
CA THR A 70 1.13 6.93 8.90
C THR A 70 0.21 6.34 7.84
N ALA A 71 0.63 6.31 6.57
CA ALA A 71 -0.17 5.71 5.50
C ALA A 71 -0.42 4.22 5.76
N LEU A 72 -1.63 3.77 5.40
CA LEU A 72 -2.08 2.39 5.57
C LEU A 72 -1.59 1.54 4.39
N PRO A 73 -0.80 0.47 4.62
CA PRO A 73 -0.34 -0.38 3.54
C PRO A 73 -1.40 -1.41 3.15
N VAL A 74 -1.52 -1.61 1.84
CA VAL A 74 -2.41 -2.58 1.21
C VAL A 74 -1.62 -3.43 0.23
N ALA A 75 -1.67 -4.75 0.41
CA ALA A 75 -1.04 -5.74 -0.45
C ALA A 75 -2.08 -6.38 -1.38
N PHE A 76 -1.62 -6.91 -2.51
CA PHE A 76 -2.44 -7.60 -3.49
C PHE A 76 -1.76 -8.91 -3.89
N ALA A 77 -2.48 -10.01 -3.81
CA ALA A 77 -2.06 -11.31 -4.32
C ALA A 77 -2.78 -11.57 -5.65
N LEU A 78 -2.02 -11.91 -6.70
CA LEU A 78 -2.54 -12.31 -8.02
C LEU A 78 -3.08 -13.74 -7.99
#